data_AF-A0A821DRW2-F1
#
_entry.id   AF-A0A821DRW2-F1
#
_cell.length_a   1.000
_cell.length_b   1.000
_cell.length_c   1.000
_cell.angle_alpha   90.00
_cell.angle_beta   90.00
_cell.angle_gamma   90.00
#
_symmetry.space_group_name_H-M   'P 1'
#
loop_
_entity.id
_entity.type
_entity.pdbx_description
1 polymer ?
#
loop_
_entity_poly.entity_id
_entity_poly.type
_entity_poly.pdbx_seq_one_letter_code
_entity_poly.pdbx_strand_id
1 'polypeptide(L)'
;MFRFPLLIHICILVLVVLTKTGAKKPICGKNEVSVNCVEPCQPSCSWPDRPKCPTFTCSQGCECAKGYFRATNQTSSPCVKYICRKNEKFSNCANPCQPSCTWKNRPPCPTFTCSQGCECAKGYFRATNQTSSRCVKC
;
A
#
# COMPACT_ATOMS: atom_id res chain seq x y z
N MET A 1 -42.36 -31.33 -42.50
CA MET A 1 -41.27 -30.35 -42.71
C MET A 1 -41.04 -29.54 -41.44
N PHE A 2 -40.29 -30.00 -40.43
CA PHE A 2 -39.84 -29.14 -39.32
C PHE A 2 -38.53 -29.69 -38.71
N ARG A 3 -37.40 -29.23 -39.25
CA ARG A 3 -36.04 -29.49 -38.74
C ARG A 3 -35.44 -28.13 -38.31
N PHE A 4 -35.90 -27.59 -37.17
CA PHE A 4 -35.42 -26.30 -36.66
C PHE A 4 -35.18 -26.17 -35.13
N PRO A 5 -35.06 -27.22 -34.28
CA PRO A 5 -34.81 -26.97 -32.85
C PRO A 5 -33.32 -26.96 -32.45
N LEU A 6 -32.44 -27.68 -33.16
CA LEU A 6 -31.07 -27.90 -32.70
C LEU A 6 -30.17 -26.66 -32.83
N LEU A 7 -30.27 -25.94 -33.96
CA LEU A 7 -29.51 -24.71 -34.22
C LEU A 7 -29.85 -23.58 -33.23
N ILE A 8 -31.11 -23.47 -32.81
CA ILE A 8 -31.57 -22.45 -31.86
C ILE A 8 -31.02 -22.74 -30.45
N HIS A 9 -31.02 -24.00 -30.01
CA HIS A 9 -30.41 -24.41 -28.74
C HIS A 9 -28.90 -24.20 -28.72
N ILE A 10 -28.20 -24.52 -29.81
CA ILE A 10 -26.75 -24.28 -29.95
C ILE A 10 -26.47 -22.77 -29.89
N CYS A 11 -27.28 -21.93 -30.53
CA CYS A 11 -27.15 -20.46 -30.45
C CYS A 11 -27.36 -19.91 -29.03
N ILE A 12 -28.37 -20.38 -28.31
CA ILE A 12 -28.61 -20.00 -26.90
C ILE A 12 -27.42 -20.38 -26.02
N LEU A 13 -26.90 -21.60 -26.17
CA LEU A 13 -25.76 -22.06 -25.39
C LEU A 13 -24.49 -21.25 -25.70
N VAL A 14 -24.24 -20.89 -26.96
CA VAL A 14 -23.10 -20.04 -27.35
C VAL A 14 -23.25 -18.61 -26.80
N LEU A 15 -24.46 -18.04 -26.80
CA LEU A 15 -24.72 -16.70 -26.24
C LEU A 15 -24.53 -16.66 -24.72
N VAL A 16 -24.91 -17.72 -24.00
CA VAL A 16 -24.71 -17.83 -22.54
C VAL A 16 -23.23 -18.00 -22.17
N VAL A 17 -22.42 -18.67 -23.02
CA VAL A 17 -20.98 -18.86 -22.78
C VAL A 17 -20.16 -17.56 -22.98
N LEU A 18 -20.67 -16.59 -23.75
CA LEU A 18 -19.96 -15.34 -24.07
C LEU A 18 -20.14 -14.23 -23.04
N THR A 19 -21.05 -14.35 -22.06
CA THR A 19 -21.18 -13.35 -20.99
C THR A 19 -20.13 -13.57 -19.91
N LYS A 20 -18.85 -13.38 -20.24
CA LYS A 20 -17.80 -13.15 -19.25
C LYS A 20 -18.08 -11.79 -18.60
N THR A 21 -18.82 -11.78 -17.50
CA THR A 21 -19.01 -10.60 -16.66
C THR A 21 -17.65 -10.25 -16.04
N GLY A 22 -16.87 -9.40 -16.70
CA GLY A 22 -15.65 -8.85 -16.13
C GLY A 22 -15.98 -8.19 -14.80
N ALA A 23 -15.30 -8.60 -13.72
CA ALA A 23 -15.49 -8.03 -12.40
C ALA A 23 -15.32 -6.50 -12.46
N LYS A 24 -16.38 -5.75 -12.16
CA LYS A 24 -16.32 -4.28 -12.14
C LYS A 24 -15.33 -3.85 -11.06
N LYS A 25 -14.37 -2.99 -11.42
CA LYS A 25 -13.43 -2.41 -10.45
C LYS A 25 -14.18 -1.53 -9.44
N PRO A 26 -13.81 -1.54 -8.15
CA PRO A 26 -14.39 -0.64 -7.16
C PRO A 26 -14.12 0.81 -7.52
N ILE A 27 -15.09 1.67 -7.24
CA ILE A 27 -14.93 3.12 -7.34
C ILE A 27 -14.17 3.59 -6.08
N CYS A 28 -13.05 4.28 -6.27
CA CYS A 28 -12.19 4.74 -5.19
C CYS A 28 -12.26 6.26 -5.02
N GLY A 29 -12.02 6.72 -3.80
CA GLY A 29 -12.00 8.13 -3.45
C GLY A 29 -10.74 8.86 -3.90
N LYS A 30 -10.62 10.12 -3.46
CA LYS A 30 -9.45 10.94 -3.79
C LYS A 30 -8.18 10.35 -3.17
N ASN A 31 -7.12 10.28 -3.98
CA ASN A 31 -5.82 9.70 -3.63
C ASN A 31 -5.87 8.21 -3.26
N GLU A 32 -6.86 7.49 -3.75
CA GLU A 32 -6.95 6.05 -3.64
C GLU A 32 -6.79 5.38 -5.01
N VAL A 33 -6.29 4.15 -5.01
CA VAL A 33 -6.16 3.30 -6.19
C VAL A 33 -6.91 1.98 -5.98
N SER A 34 -7.56 1.51 -7.03
CA SER A 34 -8.24 0.21 -7.02
C SER A 34 -7.22 -0.91 -7.10
N VAL A 35 -7.27 -1.83 -6.14
CA VAL A 35 -6.43 -3.03 -6.10
C VAL A 35 -7.27 -4.29 -5.86
N ASN A 36 -6.74 -5.43 -6.30
CA ASN A 36 -7.41 -6.72 -6.14
C ASN A 36 -7.31 -7.27 -4.71
N CYS A 37 -6.40 -6.74 -3.90
CA CYS A 37 -6.07 -7.25 -2.58
C CYS A 37 -5.66 -6.08 -1.69
N VAL A 38 -6.63 -5.49 -0.99
CA VAL A 38 -6.39 -4.48 0.05
C VAL A 38 -6.13 -5.20 1.37
N GLU A 39 -4.98 -4.92 2.00
CA GLU A 39 -4.76 -5.32 3.39
C GLU A 39 -5.47 -4.33 4.34
N PRO A 40 -6.20 -4.79 5.38
CA PRO A 40 -6.92 -3.90 6.29
C PRO A 40 -5.99 -3.04 7.17
N CYS A 41 -4.73 -3.47 7.36
CA CYS A 41 -3.75 -2.79 8.21
C CYS A 41 -2.95 -1.73 7.45
N GLN A 42 -3.64 -0.90 6.67
CA GLN A 42 -3.00 0.19 5.94
C GLN A 42 -2.35 1.19 6.91
N PRO A 43 -1.22 1.78 6.52
CA PRO A 43 -0.56 2.78 7.34
C PRO A 43 -1.41 4.06 7.45
N SER A 44 -1.28 4.74 8.57
CA SER A 44 -1.97 6.00 8.85
C SER A 44 -0.98 7.09 9.23
N CYS A 45 -1.40 8.35 9.22
CA CYS A 45 -0.56 9.45 9.70
C CYS A 45 -0.15 9.30 11.17
N SER A 46 -1.01 8.68 12.00
CA SER A 46 -0.72 8.42 13.41
C SER A 46 0.17 7.18 13.62
N TRP A 47 0.16 6.25 12.67
CA TRP A 47 0.94 5.02 12.71
C TRP A 47 1.49 4.68 11.31
N PRO A 48 2.55 5.37 10.87
CA PRO A 48 3.09 5.21 9.52
C PRO A 48 3.83 3.87 9.35
N ASP A 49 4.49 3.39 10.40
CA ASP A 49 5.22 2.12 10.43
C ASP A 49 4.31 0.97 10.91
N ARG A 50 3.03 1.00 10.53
CA ARG A 50 2.05 0.00 10.98
C ARG A 50 2.51 -1.40 10.52
N PRO A 51 2.57 -2.39 11.43
CA PRO A 51 2.95 -3.74 11.06
C PRO A 51 1.92 -4.35 10.10
N LYS A 52 2.36 -5.34 9.32
CA LYS A 52 1.47 -6.16 8.49
C LYS A 52 0.38 -6.79 9.36
N CYS A 53 -0.78 -7.02 8.78
CA CYS A 53 -1.85 -7.67 9.51
C CYS A 53 -1.43 -9.06 10.03
N PRO A 54 -1.83 -9.42 11.26
CA PRO A 54 -1.54 -10.75 11.82
C PRO A 54 -2.21 -11.86 11.00
N THR A 55 -3.35 -11.57 10.39
CA THR A 55 -4.03 -12.44 9.43
C THR A 55 -4.00 -11.81 8.05
N PHE A 56 -3.61 -12.60 7.05
CA PHE A 56 -3.68 -12.17 5.66
C PHE A 56 -5.11 -12.41 5.15
N THR A 57 -5.96 -11.40 5.34
CA THR A 57 -7.25 -11.30 4.66
C THR A 57 -7.18 -10.12 3.73
N CYS A 58 -7.49 -10.35 2.45
CA CYS A 58 -7.63 -9.26 1.51
C CYS A 58 -8.82 -9.46 0.59
N SER A 59 -9.36 -8.34 0.15
CA SER A 59 -10.46 -8.27 -0.80
C SER A 59 -10.16 -7.21 -1.84
N GLN A 60 -10.83 -7.31 -2.98
CA GLN A 60 -10.79 -6.25 -3.97
C GLN A 60 -11.37 -4.96 -3.35
N GLY A 61 -10.65 -3.85 -3.49
CA GLY A 61 -11.00 -2.61 -2.82
C GLY A 61 -10.12 -1.44 -3.22
N CYS A 62 -10.05 -0.44 -2.34
CA CYS A 62 -9.30 0.79 -2.53
C CYS A 62 -8.19 0.92 -1.49
N GLU A 63 -6.99 1.27 -1.93
CA GLU A 63 -5.85 1.60 -1.07
C GLU A 63 -5.34 3.01 -1.31
N CYS A 64 -4.72 3.63 -0.31
CA CYS A 64 -4.09 4.92 -0.52
C CYS A 64 -2.98 4.82 -1.57
N ALA A 65 -2.96 5.75 -2.52
CA ALA A 65 -1.90 5.88 -3.50
C ALA A 65 -0.54 6.11 -2.82
N LYS A 66 0.56 5.80 -3.51
CA LYS A 66 1.93 6.04 -3.02
C LYS A 66 2.09 7.49 -2.54
N GLY A 67 2.61 7.68 -1.32
CA GLY A 67 2.74 9.01 -0.71
C GLY A 67 1.51 9.50 0.05
N TYR A 68 0.43 8.72 0.07
CA TYR A 68 -0.79 9.02 0.81
C TYR A 68 -1.07 7.95 1.85
N PHE A 69 -1.48 8.40 3.04
CA PHE A 69 -1.71 7.58 4.21
C PHE A 69 -3.12 7.86 4.71
N ARG A 70 -3.72 6.89 5.42
CA ARG A 70 -5.03 7.12 6.07
C ARG A 70 -4.89 8.25 7.09
N ALA A 71 -5.79 9.23 7.08
CA ALA A 71 -5.71 10.35 8.02
C ALA A 71 -5.81 9.88 9.48
N THR A 72 -6.55 8.80 9.72
CA THR A 72 -6.69 8.13 11.02
C THR A 72 -6.52 6.61 10.86
N ASN A 73 -6.52 5.85 11.97
CA ASN A 73 -6.42 4.38 11.92
C ASN A 73 -7.67 3.67 11.37
N GLN A 74 -8.72 4.42 11.00
CA GLN A 74 -9.96 3.86 10.45
C GLN A 74 -9.79 3.59 8.95
N THR A 75 -10.24 2.42 8.49
CA THR A 75 -10.12 2.01 7.08
C THR A 75 -10.88 2.93 6.13
N SER A 76 -11.98 3.54 6.58
CA SER A 76 -12.78 4.50 5.80
C SER A 76 -12.24 5.93 5.82
N SER A 77 -11.15 6.19 6.57
CA SER A 77 -10.56 7.52 6.68
C SER A 77 -9.98 7.98 5.34
N PRO A 78 -10.10 9.27 4.96
CA PRO A 78 -9.56 9.76 3.70
C PRO A 78 -8.04 9.58 3.61
N CYS A 79 -7.55 9.36 2.39
CA CYS A 79 -6.12 9.32 2.09
C CYS A 79 -5.57 10.74 1.94
N VAL A 80 -4.70 11.13 2.86
CA VAL A 80 -4.06 12.45 2.90
C VAL A 80 -2.57 12.32 2.59
N LYS A 81 -1.98 13.38 2.03
CA LYS A 81 -0.55 13.39 1.70
C LYS A 81 0.24 13.23 2.99
N TYR A 82 1.12 12.23 3.04
CA TYR A 82 1.97 12.04 4.19
C TYR A 82 3.15 13.00 4.14
N ILE A 83 3.36 13.73 5.24
CA ILE A 83 4.38 14.77 5.34
C ILE A 83 5.44 14.31 6.33
N CYS A 84 6.67 14.23 5.86
CA CYS A 84 7.82 13.88 6.70
C CYS A 84 8.24 15.03 7.61
N ARG A 85 8.94 14.69 8.70
CA ARG A 85 9.45 15.69 9.63
C ARG A 85 10.63 16.44 9.03
N LYS A 86 11.10 17.47 9.73
CA LYS A 86 12.29 18.22 9.34
C LYS A 86 13.48 17.28 9.13
N ASN A 87 14.22 17.51 8.04
CA ASN A 87 15.40 16.74 7.62
C ASN A 87 15.12 15.27 7.23
N GLU A 88 13.85 14.94 6.99
CA GLU A 88 13.44 13.67 6.40
C GLU A 88 12.95 13.91 4.98
N LYS A 89 13.03 12.88 4.15
CA LYS A 89 12.41 12.81 2.84
C LYS A 89 11.49 11.60 2.77
N PHE A 90 10.41 11.74 2.01
CA PHE A 90 9.54 10.61 1.74
C PHE A 90 10.22 9.64 0.78
N SER A 91 10.08 8.34 1.05
CA SER A 91 10.49 7.25 0.19
C SER A 91 9.34 6.25 0.09
N ASN A 92 9.11 5.72 -1.10
CA ASN A 92 8.19 4.60 -1.32
C ASN A 92 8.74 3.26 -0.81
N CYS A 93 10.03 3.22 -0.47
CA CYS A 93 10.76 2.08 0.06
C CYS A 93 11.81 2.63 1.02
N ALA A 94 11.37 3.10 2.18
CA ALA A 94 12.24 3.65 3.21
C ALA A 94 13.09 2.52 3.81
N ASN A 95 14.39 2.77 3.94
CA ASN A 95 15.31 1.80 4.56
C ASN A 95 14.98 1.67 6.07
N PRO A 96 14.60 0.48 6.58
CA PRO A 96 14.27 0.32 8.01
C PRO A 96 15.51 0.38 8.92
N CYS A 97 16.71 0.13 8.41
CA CYS A 97 17.96 0.16 9.18
C CYS A 97 18.79 1.39 8.84
N GLN A 98 18.21 2.56 9.04
CA GLN A 98 18.94 3.81 8.86
C GLN A 98 20.10 3.94 9.85
N PRO A 99 21.22 4.56 9.43
CA PRO A 99 22.31 4.86 10.35
C PRO A 99 21.89 5.93 11.36
N SER A 100 22.54 5.92 12.52
CA SER A 100 22.28 6.85 13.61
C SER A 100 23.57 7.56 14.06
N CYS A 101 23.45 8.63 14.84
CA CYS A 101 24.62 9.29 15.42
C CYS A 101 25.42 8.38 16.34
N THR A 102 24.73 7.48 17.05
CA THR A 102 25.34 6.50 17.95
C THR A 102 25.92 5.29 17.19
N TRP A 103 25.52 5.09 15.94
CA TRP A 103 25.95 3.96 15.11
C TRP A 103 25.96 4.33 13.62
N LYS A 104 27.00 5.06 13.21
CA LYS A 104 27.16 5.53 11.82
C LYS A 104 27.37 4.37 10.84
N ASN A 105 28.17 3.38 11.24
CA ASN A 105 28.48 2.17 10.45
C ASN A 105 27.55 1.02 10.84
N ARG A 106 26.24 1.21 10.64
CA ARG A 106 25.25 0.17 10.90
C ARG A 106 25.43 -0.98 9.88
N PRO A 107 25.44 -2.25 10.31
CA PRO A 107 25.50 -3.37 9.38
C PRO A 107 24.29 -3.37 8.42
N PRO A 108 24.40 -4.06 7.27
CA PRO A 108 23.28 -4.24 6.36
C PRO A 108 22.02 -4.73 7.09
N CYS A 109 20.85 -4.29 6.64
CA CYS A 109 19.59 -4.78 7.21
C CYS A 109 19.53 -6.31 7.17
N PRO A 110 19.25 -6.99 8.30
CA PRO A 110 19.13 -8.45 8.33
C PRO A 110 18.05 -8.96 7.37
N THR A 111 16.97 -8.20 7.21
CA THR A 111 15.90 -8.44 6.24
C THR A 111 15.60 -7.16 5.48
N PHE A 112 15.65 -7.20 4.15
CA PHE A 112 15.31 -6.05 3.33
C PHE A 112 13.83 -6.06 2.98
N THR A 113 13.00 -5.75 3.98
CA THR A 113 11.58 -5.47 3.78
C THR A 113 11.36 -3.99 4.03
N CYS A 114 11.22 -3.21 2.97
CA CYS A 114 10.90 -1.79 3.06
C CYS A 114 9.40 -1.55 2.89
N SER A 115 8.92 -0.47 3.50
CA SER A 115 7.61 0.10 3.29
C SER A 115 7.76 1.56 2.86
N GLN A 116 6.69 2.15 2.33
CA GLN A 116 6.67 3.59 2.16
C GLN A 116 6.75 4.29 3.53
N GLY A 117 7.50 5.37 3.61
CA GLY A 117 7.77 6.05 4.87
C GLY A 117 8.74 7.21 4.73
N CYS A 118 9.20 7.73 5.87
CA CYS A 118 10.16 8.83 5.92
C CYS A 118 11.54 8.32 6.28
N GLU A 119 12.54 8.77 5.53
CA GLU A 119 13.94 8.46 5.75
C GLU A 119 14.75 9.75 5.91
N CYS A 120 15.79 9.75 6.75
CA CYS A 120 16.68 10.92 6.84
C CYS A 120 17.20 11.35 5.47
N ALA A 121 17.16 12.65 5.21
CA ALA A 121 17.73 13.26 4.01
C ALA A 121 19.25 13.06 3.98
N LYS A 122 19.86 13.20 2.80
CA LYS A 122 21.32 13.06 2.62
C LYS A 122 22.08 13.97 3.61
N GLY A 123 23.03 13.39 4.34
CA GLY A 123 23.83 14.11 5.34
C GLY A 123 23.17 14.25 6.72
N TYR A 124 22.00 13.64 6.93
CA TYR A 124 21.36 13.55 8.25
C TYR A 124 21.28 12.08 8.70
N PHE A 125 21.30 11.89 10.02
CA PHE A 125 21.29 10.58 10.67
C PHE A 125 20.21 10.54 11.75
N ARG A 126 19.70 9.35 12.06
CA ARG A 126 18.80 9.16 13.19
C ARG A 126 19.51 9.59 14.48
N ALA A 127 18.87 10.39 15.32
CA ALA A 127 19.48 10.88 16.55
C ALA A 127 19.83 9.74 17.51
N THR A 128 19.03 8.67 17.50
CA THR A 128 19.26 7.44 18.27
C THR A 128 19.09 6.21 17.37
N ASN A 129 19.33 5.01 17.90
CA ASN A 129 19.08 3.76 17.16
C ASN A 129 17.58 3.47 16.90
N GLN A 130 16.67 4.30 17.41
CA GLN A 130 15.23 4.18 17.15
C GLN A 130 14.88 4.75 15.76
N THR A 131 14.10 3.98 14.99
CA THR A 131 13.62 4.36 13.64
C THR A 131 12.77 5.62 13.64
N SER A 132 12.02 5.89 14.70
CA SER A 132 11.17 7.07 14.85
C SER A 132 11.90 8.33 15.36
N SER A 133 13.20 8.22 15.67
CA SER A 133 13.98 9.36 16.17
C SER A 133 14.20 10.41 15.08
N ARG A 134 14.26 11.69 15.49
CA ARG A 134 14.50 12.83 14.58
C ARG A 134 15.82 12.68 13.82
N CYS A 135 15.87 13.25 12.61
CA CYS A 135 17.08 13.33 11.81
C CYS A 135 17.91 14.58 12.13
N VAL A 136 19.16 14.38 12.52
CA VAL A 136 20.10 15.44 12.94
C VAL A 136 21.43 15.29 12.22
N LYS A 137 22.26 16.34 12.26
CA LYS A 137 23.66 16.25 11.86
C LYS A 137 24.50 15.77 13.04
N CYS A 138 25.41 14.88 12.72
CA CYS A 138 26.50 14.37 13.54
C CYS A 138 27.63 14.01 12.56
#